data_AF-A0AAN9BD58-F1
#
_entry.id   AF-A0AAN9BD58-F1
#
_cell.length_a   1.000
_cell.length_b   1.000
_cell.length_c   1.000
_cell.angle_alpha   90.00
_cell.angle_beta   90.00
_cell.angle_gamma   90.00
#
_symmetry.space_group_name_H-M   'P 1'
#
loop_
_entity.id
_entity.type
_entity.pdbx_description
1 polymer ?
#
loop_
_entity_poly.entity_id
_entity_poly.type
_entity_poly.pdbx_seq_one_letter_code
_entity_poly.pdbx_strand_id
1 'polypeptide(L)'
;MNCIDIKSGSRLEMENKEMGETERDPVTGLSAKDRDAIRTSWAMVNKDAQANGTALMIRFFEEYPNNLDFFTEFRDLRPEELRDSTGLQQHAMRVMHALTCVVDSIDDAHVLIGVLHKTVDSHLTRGIRVAQFTELFDVFARFIGDVLGEKFTTDMATAWQTTAATILTVVEARMKEQLIAGTSSSSSSQAS
;
A
#
# COMPACT_ATOMS: atom_id res chain seq x y z
N MET A 1 -42.86 39.53 -16.92
CA MET A 1 -42.64 38.58 -15.79
C MET A 1 -42.82 37.17 -16.30
N ASN A 2 -41.76 36.36 -16.37
CA ASN A 2 -41.82 34.98 -15.90
C ASN A 2 -40.40 34.48 -15.61
N CYS A 3 -40.26 33.86 -14.45
CA CYS A 3 -39.00 33.56 -13.79
C CYS A 3 -38.18 32.50 -14.51
N ILE A 4 -36.88 32.75 -14.63
CA ILE A 4 -35.89 31.72 -14.90
C ILE A 4 -35.56 31.10 -13.53
N ASP A 5 -36.23 30.00 -13.19
CA ASP A 5 -35.84 29.17 -12.06
C ASP A 5 -34.59 28.35 -12.44
N ILE A 6 -33.42 28.99 -12.37
CA ILE A 6 -32.16 28.28 -12.26
C ILE A 6 -31.96 27.99 -10.78
N LYS A 7 -32.07 26.72 -10.41
CA LYS A 7 -31.71 26.18 -9.10
C LYS A 7 -30.33 26.69 -8.69
N SER A 8 -30.34 27.76 -7.90
CA SER A 8 -29.18 28.25 -7.17
C SER A 8 -28.99 27.37 -5.93
N GLY A 9 -28.61 26.10 -6.13
CA GLY A 9 -27.66 25.51 -5.19
C GLY A 9 -26.41 26.36 -5.34
N SER A 10 -26.08 27.14 -4.30
CA SER A 10 -25.30 28.36 -4.51
C SER A 10 -23.90 28.00 -5.03
N ARG A 11 -23.38 28.79 -5.98
CA ARG A 11 -22.01 28.63 -6.50
C ARG A 11 -20.97 28.48 -5.36
N LEU A 12 -21.21 29.13 -4.23
CA LEU A 12 -20.39 29.06 -3.02
C LEU A 12 -20.46 27.70 -2.32
N GLU A 13 -21.61 27.02 -2.30
CA GLU A 13 -21.72 25.65 -1.77
C GLU A 13 -21.00 24.64 -2.67
N MET A 14 -21.03 24.86 -3.99
CA MET A 14 -20.28 24.04 -4.93
C MET A 14 -18.77 24.27 -4.80
N GLU A 15 -18.32 25.52 -4.70
CA GLU A 15 -16.92 25.89 -4.47
C GLU A 15 -16.39 25.35 -3.12
N ASN A 16 -17.20 25.41 -2.05
CA ASN A 16 -16.81 24.88 -0.74
C ASN A 16 -16.75 23.35 -0.73
N LYS A 17 -17.66 22.68 -1.46
CA LYS A 17 -17.61 21.22 -1.63
C LYS A 17 -16.38 20.79 -2.42
N GLU A 18 -16.08 21.49 -3.52
CA GLU A 18 -14.92 21.23 -4.37
C GLU A 18 -13.59 21.51 -3.64
N MET A 19 -13.54 22.54 -2.78
CA MET A 19 -12.41 22.76 -1.87
C MET A 19 -12.23 21.62 -0.85
N GLY A 20 -13.31 21.16 -0.21
CA GLY A 20 -13.24 20.02 0.72
C GLY A 20 -12.84 18.69 0.06
N GLU A 21 -13.19 18.51 -1.22
CA GLU A 21 -12.79 17.35 -2.01
C GLU A 21 -11.31 17.38 -2.44
N THR A 22 -10.71 18.57 -2.51
CA THR A 22 -9.32 18.79 -2.96
C THR A 22 -8.33 19.08 -1.83
N GLU A 23 -8.81 19.40 -0.63
CA GLU A 23 -7.99 19.52 0.57
C GLU A 23 -7.25 18.21 0.84
N ARG A 24 -5.91 18.30 1.00
CA ARG A 24 -5.04 17.15 1.24
C ARG A 24 -4.67 17.07 2.71
N ASP A 25 -4.79 15.88 3.27
CA ASP A 25 -4.33 15.60 4.63
C ASP A 25 -2.80 15.81 4.71
N PRO A 26 -2.30 16.55 5.72
CA PRO A 26 -0.89 16.94 5.78
C PRO A 26 0.07 15.77 6.08
N VAL A 27 -0.44 14.63 6.57
CA VAL A 27 0.40 13.46 6.90
C VAL A 27 0.42 12.47 5.75
N THR A 28 -0.74 12.17 5.19
CA THR A 28 -0.92 11.15 4.15
C THR A 28 -0.83 11.72 2.73
N GLY A 29 -1.00 13.04 2.58
CA GLY A 29 -1.11 13.70 1.29
C GLY A 29 -2.44 13.43 0.56
N LEU A 30 -3.35 12.65 1.14
CA LEU A 30 -4.57 12.19 0.48
C LEU A 30 -5.72 13.19 0.66
N SER A 31 -6.41 13.49 -0.44
CA SER A 31 -7.68 14.20 -0.45
C SER A 31 -8.86 13.23 -0.27
N ALA A 32 -10.07 13.77 -0.06
CA ALA A 32 -11.28 12.94 -0.01
C ALA A 32 -11.48 12.18 -1.34
N LYS A 33 -11.22 12.86 -2.47
CA LYS A 33 -11.26 12.24 -3.80
C LYS A 33 -10.25 11.09 -3.94
N ASP A 34 -9.03 11.26 -3.43
CA ASP A 34 -8.00 10.20 -3.47
C ASP A 34 -8.45 8.98 -2.67
N ARG A 35 -9.00 9.19 -1.46
CA ARG A 35 -9.50 8.11 -0.60
C ARG A 35 -10.61 7.31 -1.27
N ASP A 36 -11.54 7.99 -1.92
CA ASP A 36 -12.62 7.32 -2.66
C ASP A 36 -12.12 6.56 -3.89
N ALA A 37 -11.12 7.11 -4.60
CA ALA A 37 -10.46 6.42 -5.71
C ALA A 37 -9.75 5.13 -5.23
N ILE A 38 -9.04 5.20 -4.09
CA ILE A 38 -8.38 4.05 -3.46
C ILE A 38 -9.41 2.99 -3.06
N ARG A 39 -10.47 3.36 -2.34
CA ARG A 39 -11.52 2.39 -1.93
C ARG A 39 -12.20 1.75 -3.14
N THR A 40 -12.55 2.54 -4.14
CA THR A 40 -13.24 2.05 -5.35
C THR A 40 -12.37 1.07 -6.13
N SER A 41 -11.11 1.43 -6.37
CA SER A 41 -10.16 0.56 -7.06
C SER A 41 -9.83 -0.70 -6.25
N TRP A 42 -9.57 -0.56 -4.95
CA TRP A 42 -9.29 -1.69 -4.06
C TRP A 42 -10.46 -2.67 -3.99
N ALA A 43 -11.70 -2.17 -3.87
CA ALA A 43 -12.88 -3.01 -3.85
C ALA A 43 -13.05 -3.85 -5.12
N MET A 44 -12.52 -3.41 -6.26
CA MET A 44 -12.50 -4.22 -7.49
C MET A 44 -11.39 -5.26 -7.46
N VAL A 45 -10.17 -4.89 -7.06
CA VAL A 45 -9.02 -5.82 -6.96
C VAL A 45 -9.28 -6.91 -5.90
N ASN A 46 -9.86 -6.54 -4.77
CA ASN A 46 -10.01 -7.43 -3.62
C ASN A 46 -11.14 -8.46 -3.78
N LYS A 47 -11.96 -8.39 -4.84
CA LYS A 47 -12.99 -9.41 -5.14
C LYS A 47 -12.37 -10.79 -5.34
N ASP A 48 -11.21 -10.84 -5.98
CA ASP A 48 -10.45 -12.07 -6.25
C ASP A 48 -9.14 -12.07 -5.45
N ALA A 49 -9.21 -11.71 -4.16
CA ALA A 49 -8.06 -11.45 -3.30
C ALA A 49 -6.97 -12.54 -3.38
N GLN A 50 -7.34 -13.82 -3.28
CA GLN A 50 -6.37 -14.91 -3.35
C GLN A 50 -5.67 -14.98 -4.72
N ALA A 51 -6.44 -14.93 -5.81
CA ALA A 51 -5.90 -15.04 -7.15
C ALA A 51 -5.01 -13.83 -7.49
N ASN A 52 -5.47 -12.63 -7.17
CA ASN A 52 -4.74 -11.39 -7.41
C ASN A 52 -3.50 -11.28 -6.51
N GLY A 53 -3.61 -11.65 -5.23
CA GLY A 53 -2.46 -11.68 -4.33
C GLY A 53 -1.38 -12.67 -4.79
N THR A 54 -1.77 -13.87 -5.21
CA THR A 54 -0.82 -14.85 -5.74
C THR A 54 -0.19 -14.35 -7.04
N ALA A 55 -0.97 -13.77 -7.95
CA ALA A 55 -0.44 -13.19 -9.19
C ALA A 55 0.52 -12.02 -8.93
N LEU A 56 0.21 -11.15 -7.97
CA LEU A 56 1.08 -10.05 -7.54
C LEU A 56 2.42 -10.58 -7.02
N MET A 57 2.40 -11.58 -6.14
CA MET A 57 3.63 -12.15 -5.58
C MET A 57 4.48 -12.88 -6.63
N ILE A 58 3.86 -13.61 -7.56
CA ILE A 58 4.57 -14.24 -8.68
C ILE A 58 5.29 -13.17 -9.50
N ARG A 59 4.57 -12.13 -9.92
CA ARG A 59 5.15 -11.03 -10.69
C ARG A 59 6.29 -10.34 -9.93
N PHE A 60 6.13 -10.13 -8.63
CA PHE A 60 7.18 -9.58 -7.77
C PHE A 60 8.46 -10.41 -7.79
N PHE A 61 8.36 -11.75 -7.73
CA PHE A 61 9.53 -12.62 -7.81
C PHE A 61 10.09 -12.77 -9.24
N GLU A 62 9.27 -12.66 -10.27
CA GLU A 62 9.75 -12.63 -11.66
C GLU A 62 10.58 -11.38 -11.95
N GLU A 63 10.16 -10.22 -11.43
CA GLU A 63 10.83 -8.95 -11.65
C GLU A 63 12.01 -8.72 -10.68
N TYR A 64 11.90 -9.23 -9.46
CA TYR A 64 12.93 -9.12 -8.42
C TYR A 64 13.25 -10.48 -7.79
N PRO A 65 13.95 -11.37 -8.52
CA PRO A 65 14.13 -12.77 -8.11
C PRO A 65 14.89 -12.95 -6.79
N ASN A 66 15.79 -12.01 -6.44
CA ASN A 66 16.51 -12.05 -5.16
C ASN A 66 15.55 -12.01 -3.94
N ASN A 67 14.32 -11.52 -4.12
CA ASN A 67 13.35 -11.50 -3.03
C ASN A 67 12.80 -12.88 -2.67
N LEU A 68 12.91 -13.86 -3.56
CA LEU A 68 12.48 -15.22 -3.29
C LEU A 68 13.33 -15.88 -2.19
N ASP A 69 14.59 -15.46 -2.02
CA ASP A 69 15.52 -16.04 -1.04
C ASP A 69 15.07 -15.91 0.42
N PHE A 70 14.21 -14.93 0.72
CA PHE A 70 13.62 -14.73 2.04
C PHE A 70 12.53 -15.76 2.40
N PHE A 71 12.09 -16.57 1.43
CA PHE A 71 10.96 -17.49 1.57
C PHE A 71 11.41 -18.96 1.56
N THR A 72 12.07 -19.37 2.65
CA THR A 72 12.65 -20.73 2.78
C THR A 72 11.67 -21.88 2.58
N GLU A 73 10.36 -21.67 2.74
CA GLU A 73 9.32 -22.68 2.53
C GLU A 73 9.12 -23.03 1.05
N PHE A 74 9.37 -22.09 0.13
CA PHE A 74 9.03 -22.28 -1.29
C PHE A 74 10.06 -21.72 -2.28
N ARG A 75 11.20 -21.20 -1.82
CA ARG A 75 12.24 -20.64 -2.69
C ARG A 75 12.88 -21.63 -3.66
N ASP A 76 12.85 -22.91 -3.32
CA ASP A 76 13.46 -23.98 -4.13
C ASP A 76 12.47 -24.58 -5.16
N LEU A 77 11.23 -24.09 -5.19
CA LEU A 77 10.23 -24.51 -6.18
C LEU A 77 10.51 -23.87 -7.54
N ARG A 78 10.15 -24.59 -8.61
CA ARG A 78 10.24 -24.04 -9.97
C ARG A 78 9.16 -22.96 -10.16
N PRO A 79 9.38 -21.98 -11.07
CA PRO A 79 8.39 -20.92 -11.34
C PRO A 79 6.98 -21.45 -11.62
N GLU A 80 6.87 -22.55 -12.35
CA GLU A 80 5.59 -23.20 -12.66
C GLU A 80 4.90 -23.83 -11.43
N GLU A 81 5.65 -24.17 -10.38
CA GLU A 81 5.15 -24.78 -9.14
C GLU A 81 4.82 -23.75 -8.06
N LEU A 82 5.43 -22.56 -8.14
CA LEU A 82 5.25 -21.50 -7.14
C LEU A 82 3.77 -21.13 -6.96
N ARG A 83 3.01 -21.04 -8.05
CA ARG A 83 1.59 -20.66 -8.03
C ARG A 83 0.73 -21.56 -7.14
N ASP A 84 1.07 -22.85 -7.10
CA ASP A 84 0.31 -23.86 -6.36
C ASP A 84 0.87 -24.12 -4.96
N SER A 85 1.94 -23.41 -4.58
CA SER A 85 2.52 -23.47 -3.24
C SER A 85 1.55 -22.92 -2.19
N THR A 86 1.20 -23.76 -1.22
CA THR A 86 0.42 -23.34 -0.03
C THR A 86 1.11 -22.19 0.70
N GLY A 87 2.43 -22.24 0.85
CA GLY A 87 3.20 -21.19 1.53
C GLY A 87 3.10 -19.85 0.80
N LEU A 88 3.18 -19.86 -0.54
CA LEU A 88 2.99 -18.66 -1.36
C LEU A 88 1.58 -18.13 -1.22
N GLN A 89 0.57 -18.98 -1.39
CA GLN A 89 -0.85 -18.60 -1.34
C GLN A 89 -1.22 -17.98 0.01
N GLN A 90 -0.71 -18.54 1.11
CA GLN A 90 -0.89 -17.97 2.45
C GLN A 90 -0.18 -16.62 2.59
N HIS A 91 1.04 -16.47 2.06
CA HIS A 91 1.73 -15.18 2.12
C HIS A 91 1.03 -14.12 1.29
N ALA A 92 0.60 -14.46 0.08
CA ALA A 92 -0.21 -13.61 -0.78
C ALA A 92 -1.45 -13.09 -0.05
N MET A 93 -2.18 -13.94 0.67
CA MET A 93 -3.34 -13.49 1.46
C MET A 93 -2.94 -12.54 2.59
N ARG A 94 -1.83 -12.79 3.28
CA ARG A 94 -1.33 -11.85 4.30
C ARG A 94 -1.00 -10.48 3.71
N VAL A 95 -0.43 -10.43 2.50
CA VAL A 95 -0.18 -9.17 1.78
C VAL A 95 -1.49 -8.47 1.42
N MET A 96 -2.47 -9.18 0.85
CA MET A 96 -3.79 -8.61 0.53
C MET A 96 -4.53 -8.10 1.77
N HIS A 97 -4.44 -8.81 2.89
CA HIS A 97 -4.98 -8.33 4.16
C HIS A 97 -4.25 -7.09 4.67
N ALA A 98 -2.92 -7.03 4.59
CA ALA A 98 -2.17 -5.85 5.00
C ALA A 98 -2.52 -4.62 4.16
N LEU A 99 -2.68 -4.78 2.83
CA LEU A 99 -3.15 -3.73 1.93
C LEU A 99 -4.58 -3.31 2.26
N THR A 100 -5.46 -4.25 2.62
CA THR A 100 -6.82 -3.91 3.10
C THR A 100 -6.77 -3.08 4.37
N CYS A 101 -5.93 -3.45 5.36
CA CYS A 101 -5.76 -2.65 6.57
C CYS A 101 -5.25 -1.23 6.28
N VAL A 102 -4.38 -1.07 5.27
CA VAL A 102 -3.98 0.26 4.79
C VAL A 102 -5.19 1.03 4.27
N VAL A 103 -5.96 0.44 3.34
CA VAL A 103 -7.16 1.06 2.76
C VAL A 103 -8.20 1.44 3.83
N ASP A 104 -8.41 0.58 4.82
CA ASP A 104 -9.36 0.82 5.91
C ASP A 104 -8.88 1.94 6.87
N SER A 105 -7.58 2.26 6.85
CA SER A 105 -6.98 3.24 7.76
C SER A 105 -6.71 4.60 7.12
N ILE A 106 -6.97 4.80 5.82
CA ILE A 106 -6.58 6.03 5.09
C ILE A 106 -7.28 7.32 5.57
N ASP A 107 -8.35 7.23 6.37
CA ASP A 107 -9.01 8.40 6.98
C ASP A 107 -8.31 8.89 8.25
N ASP A 108 -7.52 8.02 8.91
CA ASP A 108 -6.86 8.32 10.18
C ASP A 108 -5.37 8.02 10.06
N ALA A 109 -4.60 9.10 9.89
CA ALA A 109 -3.16 9.02 9.75
C ALA A 109 -2.46 8.31 10.93
N HIS A 110 -2.96 8.48 12.16
CA HIS A 110 -2.39 7.82 13.33
C HIS A 110 -2.63 6.31 13.29
N VAL A 111 -3.83 5.88 12.90
CA VAL A 111 -4.14 4.45 12.70
C VAL A 111 -3.31 3.86 11.57
N LEU A 112 -3.22 4.56 10.43
CA LEU A 112 -2.41 4.15 9.29
C LEU A 112 -0.93 3.95 9.68
N ILE A 113 -0.33 4.92 10.36
CA ILE A 113 1.05 4.82 10.85
C ILE A 113 1.21 3.61 11.78
N GLY A 114 0.25 3.37 12.68
CA GLY A 114 0.27 2.19 13.55
C GLY A 114 0.24 0.85 12.80
N VAL A 115 -0.56 0.75 11.73
CA VAL A 115 -0.60 -0.42 10.84
C VAL A 115 0.74 -0.62 10.12
N LEU A 116 1.32 0.47 9.60
CA LEU A 116 2.60 0.44 8.90
C LEU A 116 3.76 0.08 9.82
N HIS A 117 3.82 0.62 11.04
CA HIS A 117 4.85 0.28 12.02
C HIS A 117 4.86 -1.22 12.35
N LYS A 118 3.69 -1.81 12.62
CA LYS A 118 3.58 -3.27 12.88
C LYS A 118 4.09 -4.08 11.70
N THR A 119 3.76 -3.64 10.49
CA THR A 119 4.22 -4.28 9.25
C THR A 119 5.74 -4.19 9.13
N VAL A 120 6.32 -2.99 9.28
CA VAL A 120 7.77 -2.76 9.20
C VAL A 120 8.52 -3.58 10.23
N ASP A 121 8.10 -3.53 11.50
CA ASP A 121 8.77 -4.23 12.60
C ASP A 121 8.80 -5.75 12.35
N SER A 122 7.69 -6.31 11.87
CA SER A 122 7.64 -7.74 11.51
C SER A 122 8.54 -8.11 10.34
N HIS A 123 8.78 -7.20 9.40
CA HIS A 123 9.62 -7.46 8.22
C HIS A 123 11.11 -7.29 8.56
N LEU A 124 11.44 -6.31 9.41
CA LEU A 124 12.82 -6.04 9.80
C LEU A 124 13.46 -7.25 10.50
N THR A 125 12.71 -7.96 11.35
CA THR A 125 13.16 -9.19 12.03
C THR A 125 13.48 -10.34 11.08
N ARG A 126 13.00 -10.28 9.84
CA ARG A 126 13.23 -11.28 8.77
C ARG A 126 14.33 -10.87 7.80
N GLY A 127 15.06 -9.79 8.09
CA GLY A 127 16.13 -9.28 7.22
C GLY A 127 15.65 -8.40 6.07
N ILE A 128 14.36 -8.11 5.97
CA ILE A 128 13.78 -7.25 4.93
C ILE A 128 14.14 -5.78 5.21
N ARG A 129 14.36 -5.01 4.15
CA ARG A 129 14.75 -3.60 4.15
C ARG A 129 13.85 -2.79 3.23
N VAL A 130 14.06 -1.47 3.23
CA VAL A 130 13.30 -0.51 2.41
C VAL A 130 13.24 -0.93 0.95
N ALA A 131 14.35 -1.41 0.39
CA ALA A 131 14.44 -1.84 -1.01
C ALA A 131 13.32 -2.80 -1.40
N GLN A 132 13.03 -3.82 -0.58
CA GLN A 132 11.98 -4.80 -0.89
C GLN A 132 10.57 -4.21 -0.87
N PHE A 133 10.30 -3.23 0.00
CA PHE A 133 9.04 -2.50 -0.02
C PHE A 133 8.94 -1.65 -1.29
N THR A 134 10.00 -0.95 -1.66
CA THR A 134 10.05 -0.14 -2.89
C THR A 134 9.80 -1.00 -4.13
N GLU A 135 10.46 -2.14 -4.23
CA GLU A 135 10.30 -3.11 -5.32
C GLU A 135 8.87 -3.67 -5.37
N LEU A 136 8.28 -4.01 -4.21
CA LEU A 136 6.88 -4.47 -4.15
C LEU A 136 5.91 -3.39 -4.64
N PHE A 137 6.08 -2.14 -4.22
CA PHE A 137 5.20 -1.04 -4.63
C PHE A 137 5.36 -0.64 -6.10
N ASP A 138 6.55 -0.79 -6.67
CA ASP A 138 6.78 -0.61 -8.11
C ASP A 138 6.00 -1.65 -8.95
N VAL A 139 6.02 -2.91 -8.52
CA VAL A 139 5.23 -3.98 -9.16
C VAL A 139 3.74 -3.78 -8.92
N PHE A 140 3.35 -3.41 -7.69
CA PHE A 140 1.95 -3.19 -7.33
C PHE A 140 1.30 -2.09 -8.17
N ALA A 141 2.01 -0.98 -8.44
CA ALA A 141 1.51 0.13 -9.24
C ALA A 141 1.15 -0.29 -10.68
N ARG A 142 1.94 -1.18 -11.29
CA ARG A 142 1.66 -1.74 -12.62
C ARG A 142 0.58 -2.81 -12.56
N PHE A 143 0.64 -3.67 -11.53
CA PHE A 143 -0.31 -4.76 -11.32
C PHE A 143 -1.76 -4.27 -11.19
N ILE A 144 -2.01 -3.23 -10.39
CA ILE A 144 -3.37 -2.70 -10.23
C ILE A 144 -3.93 -2.13 -11.53
N GLY A 145 -3.09 -1.50 -12.34
CA GLY A 145 -3.46 -1.02 -13.67
C GLY A 145 -3.88 -2.17 -14.60
N ASP A 146 -3.10 -3.25 -14.62
CA ASP A 146 -3.39 -4.42 -15.46
C ASP A 146 -4.66 -5.15 -15.03
N VAL A 147 -4.91 -5.30 -13.72
CA VAL A 147 -6.12 -5.94 -13.18
C VAL A 147 -7.38 -5.14 -13.50
N LEU A 148 -7.31 -3.81 -13.44
CA LEU A 148 -8.47 -2.95 -13.62
C LEU A 148 -8.68 -2.52 -15.08
N GLY A 149 -7.65 -2.57 -15.92
CA GLY A 149 -7.71 -2.23 -17.34
C GLY A 149 -8.29 -0.82 -17.55
N GLU A 150 -9.28 -0.72 -18.44
CA GLU A 150 -9.96 0.55 -18.74
C GLU A 150 -10.64 1.22 -17.53
N LYS A 151 -10.89 0.48 -16.45
CA LYS A 151 -11.46 1.03 -15.21
C LYS A 151 -10.43 1.75 -14.35
N PHE A 152 -9.13 1.57 -14.61
CA PHE A 152 -8.07 2.25 -13.87
C PHE A 152 -7.93 3.68 -14.36
N THR A 153 -8.47 4.62 -13.61
CA THR A 153 -8.44 6.03 -13.97
C THR A 153 -7.14 6.70 -13.53
N THR A 154 -6.83 7.87 -14.12
CA THR A 154 -5.71 8.71 -13.69
C THR A 154 -5.81 9.08 -12.21
N ASP A 155 -7.01 9.37 -11.72
CA ASP A 155 -7.24 9.68 -10.31
C ASP A 155 -6.87 8.49 -9.40
N MET A 156 -7.23 7.26 -9.80
CA MET A 156 -6.82 6.06 -9.07
C MET A 156 -5.30 5.88 -9.08
N ALA A 157 -4.66 6.08 -10.23
CA ALA A 157 -3.21 5.98 -10.35
C ALA A 157 -2.49 6.99 -9.44
N THR A 158 -2.90 8.26 -9.47
CA THR A 158 -2.32 9.32 -8.64
C THR A 158 -2.56 9.07 -7.15
N ALA A 159 -3.75 8.59 -6.77
CA ALA A 159 -4.05 8.27 -5.39
C ALA A 159 -3.16 7.13 -4.87
N TRP A 160 -3.01 6.04 -5.63
CA TRP A 160 -2.12 4.93 -5.25
C TRP A 160 -0.64 5.31 -5.24
N GLN A 161 -0.18 6.17 -6.15
CA GLN A 161 1.19 6.71 -6.12
C GLN A 161 1.44 7.52 -4.84
N THR A 162 0.47 8.34 -4.44
CA THR A 162 0.54 9.13 -3.21
C THR A 162 0.56 8.22 -1.99
N THR A 163 -0.32 7.20 -1.95
CA THR A 163 -0.32 6.18 -0.89
C THR A 163 1.02 5.44 -0.81
N ALA A 164 1.58 5.00 -1.94
CA ALA A 164 2.87 4.32 -1.98
C ALA A 164 4.00 5.22 -1.46
N ALA A 165 4.05 6.49 -1.86
CA ALA A 165 5.05 7.45 -1.39
C ALA A 165 4.97 7.66 0.13
N THR A 166 3.75 7.79 0.68
CA THR A 166 3.51 7.90 2.12
C THR A 166 3.96 6.63 2.85
N ILE A 167 3.62 5.44 2.33
CA ILE A 167 4.04 4.16 2.93
C ILE A 167 5.56 4.06 2.95
N LEU A 168 6.24 4.31 1.83
CA LEU A 168 7.69 4.21 1.74
C LEU A 168 8.39 5.21 2.68
N THR A 169 7.86 6.43 2.82
CA THR A 169 8.36 7.41 3.78
C THR A 169 8.27 6.89 5.23
N VAL A 170 7.14 6.30 5.62
CA VAL A 170 6.95 5.72 6.96
C VAL A 170 7.85 4.50 7.17
N VAL A 171 7.99 3.64 6.16
CA VAL A 171 8.87 2.47 6.18
C VAL A 171 10.32 2.89 6.41
N GLU A 172 10.81 3.87 5.66
CA GLU A 172 12.17 4.41 5.80
C GLU A 172 12.41 4.98 7.20
N ALA A 173 11.51 5.83 7.68
CA ALA A 173 11.61 6.44 9.00
C ALA A 173 11.64 5.37 10.10
N ARG A 174 10.68 4.43 10.08
CA ARG A 174 10.56 3.39 11.10
C ARG A 174 11.74 2.43 11.11
N MET A 175 12.22 2.00 9.94
CA MET A 175 13.39 1.14 9.86
C MET A 175 14.64 1.85 10.40
N LYS A 176 14.83 3.13 10.08
CA LYS A 176 15.94 3.92 10.61
C LYS A 176 15.90 4.01 12.14
N GLU A 177 14.74 4.29 12.73
CA GLU A 177 14.55 4.31 14.19
C GLU A 177 14.94 2.99 14.85
N GLN A 178 14.47 1.86 14.30
CA GLN A 178 14.75 0.54 14.85
C GLN A 178 16.22 0.14 14.75
N LEU A 179 16.88 0.47 13.64
CA LEU A 179 18.32 0.18 13.46
C LEU A 179 19.19 1.01 14.41
N ILE A 180 18.82 2.26 14.69
CA ILE A 180 19.50 3.11 15.68
C ILE A 180 19.29 2.55 17.10
N ALA A 181 18.06 2.19 17.46
CA ALA A 181 17.74 1.62 18.78
C ALA A 181 18.41 0.26 19.05
N GLY A 182 18.53 -0.58 18.02
CA GLY A 182 19.29 -1.84 18.10
C GLY A 182 20.80 -1.63 18.33
N THR A 183 21.36 -0.55 17.78
CA THR A 183 22.78 -0.21 17.93
C THR A 183 23.09 0.31 19.34
N SER A 184 22.20 1.13 19.92
CA SER A 184 22.38 1.68 21.27
C SER A 184 22.15 0.66 22.40
N SER A 185 21.28 -0.33 22.18
CA SER A 185 21.07 -1.44 23.11
C SER A 185 22.21 -2.47 23.08
N SER A 186 22.88 -2.66 21.94
CA SER A 186 24.02 -3.58 21.82
C SER A 186 25.30 -3.03 22.46
N SER A 187 25.53 -1.72 22.43
CA SER A 187 26.72 -1.08 23.03
C SER A 187 26.68 -1.00 24.56
N SER A 188 25.49 -1.03 25.17
CA SER A 188 25.31 -0.99 26.63
C SER A 188 25.49 -2.36 27.30
N SER A 189 25.49 -3.46 26.53
CA SER A 189 25.62 -4.82 27.07
C SER A 189 27.07 -5.37 27.06
N GLN A 190 28.04 -4.63 26.51
CA GLN A 190 29.47 -5.00 26.52
C GLN A 190 30.32 -4.23 27.55
N ALA A 191 29.69 -3.41 28.39
CA ALA A 191 30.37 -2.55 29.38
C ALA A 191 30.22 -3.05 30.83
N SER A 192 30.06 -4.36 31.07
CA SER A 192 29.95 -4.93 32.43
C SER A 192 30.82 -6.15 32.60
#